data_AF-A0A353GEK4-F1
#
_entry.id   AF-A0A353GEK4-F1
#
_cell.length_a   1.000
_cell.length_b   1.000
_cell.length_c   1.000
_cell.angle_alpha   90.00
_cell.angle_beta   90.00
_cell.angle_gamma   90.00
#
_symmetry.space_group_name_H-M   'P 1'
#
loop_
_entity.id
_entity.type
_entity.pdbx_description
1 polymer ?
#
loop_
_entity_poly.entity_id
_entity_poly.type
_entity_poly.pdbx_seq_one_letter_code
_entity_poly.pdbx_strand_id
1 'polypeptide(L)' 'ISGKVVGNLRISERLEVLATGEVFGDLETQPGALIIEKGAKIEGRLSMGLKSEE' A
#
# COMPACT_ATOMS: atom_id res chain seq x y z
N ILE A 1 -6.26 4.24 -4.24
CA ILE A 1 -5.36 4.42 -5.41
C ILE A 1 -6.04 3.82 -6.63
N SER A 2 -6.43 4.64 -7.61
CA SER A 2 -7.05 4.22 -8.90
C SER A 2 -6.12 4.33 -10.11
N GLY A 3 -4.86 4.70 -9.90
CA GLY A 3 -3.87 4.88 -10.96
C GLY A 3 -2.50 4.35 -10.59
N LYS A 4 -1.48 4.77 -11.34
CA LYS A 4 -0.10 4.33 -11.13
C LYS A 4 0.63 5.23 -10.14
N VAL A 5 1.20 4.62 -9.11
CA VAL A 5 2.04 5.26 -8.12
C VAL A 5 3.44 4.66 -8.20
N VAL A 6 4.45 5.53 -8.30
CA VAL A 6 5.85 5.12 -8.34
C VAL A 6 6.62 5.87 -7.26
N GLY A 7 7.19 5.15 -6.29
CA GLY A 7 7.96 5.73 -5.20
C GLY A 7 7.66 5.12 -3.84
N ASN A 8 8.24 5.72 -2.80
CA ASN A 8 8.12 5.26 -1.42
C ASN A 8 6.83 5.78 -0.79
N LEU A 9 6.00 4.88 -0.29
CA LEU A 9 4.70 5.15 0.30
C LEU A 9 4.69 4.77 1.78
N ARG A 10 4.29 5.71 2.64
CA ARG A 10 4.04 5.49 4.07
C ARG A 10 2.58 5.73 4.39
N ILE A 11 1.93 4.69 4.88
CA ILE A 11 0.49 4.67 5.16
C ILE A 11 0.33 4.55 6.67
N SER A 12 -0.21 5.59 7.28
CA SER A 12 -0.45 5.63 8.72
C SER A 12 -1.80 5.10 9.15
N GLU A 13 -2.79 4.94 8.25
CA GLU A 13 -4.15 4.53 8.63
C GLU A 13 -4.73 3.45 7.69
N ARG A 14 -5.25 3.84 6.52
CA ARG A 14 -5.88 2.92 5.57
C ARG A 14 -5.41 3.22 4.15
N LEU A 15 -4.93 2.18 3.47
CA LEU A 15 -4.64 2.20 2.06
C LEU A 15 -5.59 1.26 1.33
N GLU A 16 -6.33 1.83 0.39
CA GLU A 16 -7.21 1.08 -0.50
C GLU A 16 -6.69 1.21 -1.93
N VAL A 17 -6.26 0.09 -2.51
CA VAL A 17 -5.81 0.00 -3.90
C VAL A 17 -6.96 -0.56 -4.72
N LEU A 18 -7.49 0.26 -5.64
CA LEU A 18 -8.63 -0.08 -6.47
C LEU A 18 -8.20 -1.03 -7.60
N ALA A 19 -9.17 -1.64 -8.29
CA ALA A 19 -8.92 -2.63 -9.34
C ALA A 19 -7.96 -2.19 -10.47
N THR A 20 -7.81 -0.88 -10.72
CA THR A 20 -6.88 -0.30 -11.71
C THR A 20 -5.63 0.34 -11.09
N GLY A 21 -5.46 0.21 -9.78
CA GLY A 21 -4.34 0.78 -9.04
C GLY A 21 -3.07 -0.02 -9.27
N GLU A 22 -2.00 0.67 -9.63
CA GLU A 22 -0.67 0.08 -9.76
C GLU A 22 0.30 0.77 -8.81
N VAL A 23 1.00 0.01 -7.98
CA VAL A 23 2.00 0.55 -7.04
C VAL A 23 3.35 -0.05 -7.36
N PHE A 24 4.33 0.80 -7.65
CA PHE A 24 5.71 0.43 -7.94
C PHE A 24 6.65 1.10 -6.94
N GLY A 25 7.20 0.35 -5.99
CA GLY A 25 8.13 0.89 -5.00
C GLY A 25 7.97 0.30 -3.61
N ASP A 26 8.58 0.96 -2.61
CA ASP A 26 8.53 0.55 -1.22
C ASP A 26 7.23 1.05 -0.56
N LEU A 27 6.47 0.14 0.04
CA LEU A 27 5.20 0.41 0.71
C LEU A 27 5.30 0.02 2.18
N GLU A 28 5.24 1.00 3.07
CA GLU A 28 5.17 0.80 4.52
C GLU A 28 3.74 1.05 5.01
N THR A 29 3.12 0.07 5.64
CA THR A 29 1.76 0.21 6.21
C THR A 29 1.69 -0.31 7.63
N GLN A 30 0.65 0.11 8.34
CA GLN A 30 0.26 -0.54 9.59
C GLN A 30 -0.37 -1.93 9.32
N PRO A 31 -0.35 -2.85 10.31
CA PRO A 31 -1.06 -4.13 10.21
C PRO A 31 -2.56 -3.91 10.03
N GLY A 32 -3.18 -4.60 9.06
CA GLY A 32 -4.63 -4.49 8.80
C GLY A 32 -5.07 -3.24 8.03
N ALA A 33 -4.14 -2.34 7.69
CA ALA A 33 -4.41 -1.10 6.95
C ALA A 33 -4.52 -1.26 5.43
N LEU A 34 -4.19 -2.43 4.88
CA LEU A 34 -4.05 -2.62 3.44
C LEU A 34 -5.23 -3.38 2.84
N ILE A 35 -5.89 -2.76 1.87
CA ILE A 35 -6.99 -3.35 1.10
C ILE A 35 -6.60 -3.30 -0.37
N ILE A 36 -6.61 -4.47 -1.01
CA ILE A 36 -6.25 -4.65 -2.41
C ILE A 36 -7.48 -5.22 -3.12
N GLU A 37 -8.05 -4.45 -4.04
CA GLU A 37 -9.11 -4.94 -4.90
C GLU A 37 -8.58 -5.88 -5.97
N LYS A 38 -9.45 -6.78 -6.44
CA LYS A 38 -9.11 -7.71 -7.52
C LYS A 38 -8.77 -6.95 -8.80
N GLY A 39 -7.53 -7.08 -9.26
CA GLY A 39 -6.99 -6.39 -10.44
C GLY A 39 -5.89 -5.37 -10.11
N ALA A 40 -5.82 -4.93 -8.85
CA ALA A 40 -4.74 -4.09 -8.37
C ALA A 40 -3.40 -4.80 -8.51
N LYS A 41 -2.36 -4.04 -8.87
CA LYS A 41 -0.99 -4.54 -9.05
C LYS A 41 -0.04 -3.83 -8.09
N ILE A 42 0.73 -4.61 -7.34
CA ILE A 42 1.75 -4.07 -6.44
C ILE A 42 3.07 -4.78 -6.75
N GLU A 43 4.08 -4.00 -7.16
CA GLU A 43 5.42 -4.49 -7.45
C GLU A 43 6.45 -3.67 -6.66
N GLY A 44 7.12 -4.31 -5.71
CA GLY A 44 8.13 -3.66 -4.89
C GLY A 44 8.19 -4.26 -3.49
N ARG A 45 8.74 -3.49 -2.55
CA ARG A 45 8.96 -3.96 -1.18
C ARG A 45 7.81 -3.54 -0.29
N LEU A 46 7.01 -4.49 0.16
CA LEU A 46 5.91 -4.22 1.06
C LEU A 46 6.29 -4.60 2.50
N SER A 47 6.18 -3.65 3.43
CA SER A 47 6.49 -3.81 4.84
C SER A 47 5.26 -3.45 5.69
N MET A 48 4.62 -4.45 6.28
CA MET A 48 3.56 -4.27 7.28
C MET A 48 4.20 -4.31 8.67
N GLY A 49 4.66 -3.16 9.14
CA GLY A 49 5.50 -3.09 10.35
C GLY A 49 5.61 -1.70 10.95
N LEU A 50 4.80 -0.74 10.51
CA LEU A 50 4.65 0.53 11.21
C LEU A 50 3.90 0.25 12.52
N LYS A 51 4.66 -0.16 13.53
CA LYS A 51 4.22 -0.24 14.91
C LYS A 51 4.02 1.21 15.35
N SER A 52 2.77 1.66 15.42
CA SER A 52 2.46 2.71 16.40
C SER A 52 2.62 2.05 17.75
N GLU A 53 3.81 2.19 18.33
CA GLU A 53 4.03 1.85 19.73
C GLU A 53 3.09 2.74 20.55
N GLU A 54 2.07 2.12 21.16
CA GLU A 54 1.27 2.67 22.25
C GLU A 54 1.93 2.37 23.59
#